data_AF-A0AAW2WEM1-F1
#
_entry.id   AF-A0AAW2WEM1-F1
#
_cell.length_a   1.000
_cell.length_b   1.000
_cell.length_c   1.000
_cell.angle_alpha   90.00
_cell.angle_beta   90.00
_cell.angle_gamma   90.00
#
_symmetry.space_group_name_H-M   'P 1'
#
loop_
_entity.id
_entity.type
_entity.pdbx_description
1 polymer ?
#
loop_
_entity_poly.entity_id
_entity_poly.type
_entity_poly.pdbx_seq_one_letter_code
_entity_poly.pdbx_strand_id
1 'polypeptide(L)'
;MVDKHAKYLGLPAVMGSSKGEVFSSSNDRIWRKTQSWSARQLSQAGRAVLIKSVLQAIPSYVMSCLKLSDGLLLDIESMMANFFWI
;
A
#
# COMPACT_ATOMS: atom_id res chain seq x y z
N MET A 1 -21.60 5.70 -22.25
CA MET A 1 -20.72 6.48 -21.36
C MET A 1 -20.06 5.48 -20.42
N VAL A 2 -18.79 5.16 -20.62
CA VAL A 2 -18.08 4.17 -19.78
C VAL A 2 -17.67 4.86 -18.49
N ASP A 3 -18.04 4.27 -17.35
CA ASP A 3 -17.63 4.72 -16.02
C ASP A 3 -16.12 4.96 -15.96
N LYS A 4 -15.72 6.22 -15.72
CA LYS A 4 -14.31 6.63 -15.50
C LYS A 4 -13.68 5.99 -14.25
N HIS A 5 -14.44 5.21 -13.48
CA HIS A 5 -14.06 4.67 -12.18
C HIS A 5 -13.95 3.14 -12.13
N ALA A 6 -13.94 2.44 -13.27
CA ALA A 6 -13.70 1.01 -13.27
C ALA A 6 -12.32 0.73 -12.63
N LYS A 7 -12.27 0.30 -11.37
CA LYS A 7 -11.06 -0.18 -10.72
C LYS A 7 -10.97 -1.68 -10.99
N TYR A 8 -10.00 -2.09 -11.79
CA TYR A 8 -9.68 -3.49 -11.98
C TYR A 8 -8.56 -3.88 -11.04
N LEU A 9 -8.79 -4.87 -10.17
CA LEU A 9 -7.82 -5.37 -9.20
C LEU A 9 -7.25 -4.29 -8.25
N GLY A 10 -8.01 -3.21 -8.02
CA GLY A 10 -7.59 -2.09 -7.16
C GLY A 10 -6.81 -0.98 -7.87
N LEU A 11 -6.50 -1.15 -9.15
CA LEU A 11 -5.91 -0.14 -10.02
C LEU A 11 -7.00 0.43 -10.96
N PRO A 12 -6.97 1.72 -11.32
CA PRO A 12 -7.89 2.25 -12.33
C PRO A 12 -7.65 1.56 -13.68
N ALA A 13 -8.70 0.96 -14.23
CA ALA A 13 -8.69 0.22 -15.49
C ALA A 13 -8.46 1.12 -16.71
N VAL A 14 -8.74 2.42 -16.56
CA VAL A 14 -8.41 3.44 -17.54
C VAL A 14 -7.20 4.20 -17.01
N MET A 15 -6.08 4.14 -17.73
CA MET A 15 -4.82 4.85 -17.43
C MET A 15 -4.94 6.39 -17.60
N GLY A 16 -6.15 6.94 -17.38
CA GLY A 16 -6.45 8.37 -17.33
C GLY A 16 -6.56 8.93 -15.92
N SER A 17 -6.56 8.07 -14.88
CA SER A 17 -6.35 8.49 -13.49
C SER A 17 -4.89 8.89 -13.30
N SER A 18 -4.63 10.00 -12.63
CA SER A 18 -3.25 10.45 -12.43
C SER A 18 -2.46 9.39 -11.66
N LYS A 19 -1.20 9.15 -12.02
CA LYS A 19 -0.34 8.17 -11.33
C LYS A 19 -0.36 8.40 -9.81
N GLY A 20 -0.43 9.67 -9.38
CA GLY A 20 -0.56 10.09 -7.99
C GLY A 20 -1.80 9.54 -7.25
N GLU A 21 -2.96 9.42 -7.90
CA GLU A 21 -4.17 8.88 -7.26
C GLU A 21 -4.08 7.37 -6.98
N VAL A 22 -3.43 6.63 -7.88
CA VAL A 22 -3.19 5.21 -7.68
C VAL A 22 -2.26 4.99 -6.50
N PHE A 23 -1.23 5.83 -6.40
CA PHE A 23 -0.26 5.78 -5.33
C PHE A 23 -0.86 6.21 -3.98
N SER A 24 -1.63 7.28 -3.93
CA SER A 24 -2.30 7.71 -2.69
C SER A 24 -3.25 6.62 -2.17
N SER A 25 -4.01 5.99 -3.07
CA SER A 25 -4.91 4.90 -2.69
C SER A 25 -4.18 3.66 -2.14
N SER A 26 -2.96 3.41 -2.62
CA SER A 26 -2.11 2.32 -2.14
C SER A 26 -1.54 2.63 -0.76
N ASN A 27 -1.07 3.86 -0.56
CA ASN A 27 -0.55 4.34 0.71
C ASN A 27 -1.64 4.32 1.80
N ASP A 28 -2.84 4.83 1.48
CA ASP A 28 -4.01 4.79 2.36
C ASP A 28 -4.41 3.36 2.76
N ARG A 29 -4.19 2.39 1.87
CA ARG A 29 -4.50 0.98 2.14
C ARG A 29 -3.49 0.37 3.12
N ILE A 30 -2.21 0.71 2.97
CA ILE A 30 -1.14 0.30 3.89
C ILE A 30 -1.37 0.94 5.26
N TRP A 31 -1.61 2.25 5.29
CA TRP A 31 -1.90 3.00 6.51
C TRP A 31 -3.09 2.44 7.30
N ARG A 32 -4.22 2.16 6.64
CA ARG A 32 -5.39 1.59 7.32
C ARG A 32 -5.12 0.20 7.90
N LYS A 33 -4.30 -0.61 7.23
CA LYS A 33 -3.92 -1.94 7.73
C LYS A 33 -3.02 -1.83 8.94
N THR A 34 -1.97 -1.00 8.90
CA THR A 34 -1.06 -0.81 10.03
C THR A 34 -1.81 -0.26 11.24
N GLN A 35 -2.72 0.69 11.07
CA GLN A 35 -3.55 1.21 12.16
C GLN A 35 -4.47 0.14 12.76
N SER A 36 -5.17 -0.63 11.92
CA SER A 36 -6.04 -1.71 12.38
C SER A 36 -5.29 -2.80 13.16
N TRP A 37 -4.04 -3.08 12.77
CA TRP A 37 -3.22 -4.08 13.46
C TRP A 37 -2.49 -3.52 14.66
N SER A 38 -2.15 -2.24 14.70
CA SER A 38 -1.56 -1.60 15.88
C SER A 38 -2.51 -1.64 17.08
N ALA A 39 -3.83 -1.60 16.82
CA ALA A 39 -4.86 -1.80 17.86
C ALA A 39 -4.89 -3.23 18.45
N ARG A 40 -4.26 -4.20 17.78
CA ARG A 40 -4.10 -5.57 18.27
C ARG A 40 -2.69 -5.68 18.84
N GLN A 41 -2.54 -5.97 20.14
CA GLN A 41 -1.22 -6.20 20.72
C GLN A 41 -0.56 -7.41 20.06
N LEU A 42 0.34 -7.16 19.11
CA LEU A 42 1.04 -8.17 18.33
C LEU A 42 2.48 -8.31 18.82
N SER A 43 2.99 -9.53 18.85
CA SER A 43 4.41 -9.75 19.07
C SER A 43 5.23 -9.18 17.90
N GLN A 44 6.48 -8.83 18.15
CA GLN A 44 7.39 -8.32 17.11
C GLN A 44 7.54 -9.31 15.95
N ALA A 45 7.59 -10.62 16.25
CA ALA A 45 7.59 -11.68 15.22
C ALA A 45 6.29 -11.68 14.39
N GLY A 46 5.13 -11.51 15.03
CA GLY A 46 3.85 -11.39 14.34
C GLY A 46 3.79 -10.17 13.43
N ARG A 47 4.32 -9.02 13.88
CA ARG A 47 4.41 -7.81 13.05
C ARG A 47 5.31 -8.01 11.83
N ALA A 48 6.48 -8.66 11.99
CA ALA A 48 7.37 -8.98 10.86
C ALA A 48 6.68 -9.84 9.79
N VAL A 49 5.92 -10.85 10.21
CA VAL A 49 5.18 -11.73 9.30
C VAL A 49 4.12 -10.94 8.53
N LEU A 50 3.36 -10.06 9.19
CA LEU A 50 2.34 -9.24 8.53
C LEU A 50 2.93 -8.24 7.54
N ILE A 51 4.07 -7.63 7.87
CA ILE A 51 4.79 -6.74 6.96
C ILE A 51 5.16 -7.49 5.68
N LYS A 52 5.84 -8.64 5.81
CA LYS A 52 6.31 -9.42 4.65
C LYS A 52 5.19 -10.03 3.81
N SER A 53 4.17 -10.60 4.47
CA SER A 53 3.12 -11.34 3.77
C SER A 53 2.02 -10.43 3.19
N VAL A 54 1.75 -9.28 3.82
CA VAL A 54 0.61 -8.43 3.43
C VAL A 54 1.04 -7.03 2.99
N LEU A 55 1.85 -6.33 3.77
CA LEU A 55 2.20 -4.94 3.43
C LEU A 55 3.10 -4.87 2.20
N GLN A 56 4.09 -5.76 2.10
CA GLN A 56 5.02 -5.81 0.96
C GLN A 56 4.31 -6.21 -0.36
N ALA A 57 3.26 -7.03 -0.30
CA ALA A 57 2.55 -7.46 -1.50
C ALA A 57 1.85 -6.32 -2.25
N ILE A 58 1.41 -5.27 -1.54
CA ILE A 58 0.72 -4.11 -2.11
C ILE A 58 1.64 -3.28 -3.04
N PRO A 59 2.78 -2.73 -2.57
CA PRO A 59 3.70 -2.01 -3.43
C PRO A 59 4.31 -2.93 -4.48
N SER A 60 4.58 -4.21 -4.19
CA SER A 60 5.06 -5.16 -5.21
C SER A 60 4.10 -5.29 -6.39
N TYR A 61 2.80 -5.37 -6.14
CA TYR A 61 1.80 -5.40 -7.21
C TYR A 61 1.76 -4.08 -7.98
N VAL A 62 1.74 -2.95 -7.29
CA VAL A 62 1.71 -1.62 -7.93
C VAL A 62 2.96 -1.40 -8.80
N MET A 63 4.15 -1.79 -8.33
CA MET A 63 5.41 -1.72 -9.08
C MET A 63 5.39 -2.56 -10.36
N SER A 64 4.70 -3.70 -10.35
CA SER A 64 4.56 -4.54 -11.54
C SER A 64 3.73 -3.90 -12.64
N CYS A 65 2.78 -3.03 -12.26
CA CYS A 65 1.87 -2.37 -13.20
C CYS A 65 2.28 -0.93 -13.53
N LEU A 66 2.99 -0.24 -12.63
CA LEU A 66 3.31 1.18 -12.69
C LEU A 66 4.71 1.47 -12.13
N LYS A 67 5.44 2.38 -12.77
CA LYS A 67 6.70 2.90 -12.21
C LYS A 67 6.38 3.82 -11.02
N LEU A 68 6.73 3.39 -9.80
CA LEU A 68 6.63 4.18 -8.58
C LEU A 68 7.69 5.31 -8.56
N SER A 69 7.37 6.42 -7.90
CA SER A 69 8.39 7.43 -7.57
C SER A 69 9.10 7.05 -6.28
N ASP A 70 10.40 7.35 -6.21
CA ASP A 70 11.25 6.94 -5.09
C ASP A 70 10.78 7.53 -3.74
N GLY A 71 10.23 8.75 -3.75
CA GLY A 71 9.67 9.38 -2.54
C GLY A 71 8.49 8.60 -1.93
N LEU A 72 7.62 8.04 -2.78
CA LEU A 72 6.49 7.24 -2.31
C LEU A 72 6.92 5.88 -1.76
N LEU A 73 7.97 5.29 -2.33
CA LEU A 73 8.54 4.07 -1.80
C LEU A 73 9.11 4.31 -0.40
N LEU A 74 9.84 5.41 -0.21
CA LEU A 74 10.37 5.82 1.10
C LEU A 74 9.28 6.05 2.14
N ASP A 75 8.16 6.66 1.76
CA ASP A 75 7.02 6.85 2.66
C ASP A 75 6.44 5.49 3.13
N ILE A 76 6.28 4.55 2.20
CA ILE A 76 5.76 3.21 2.49
C ILE A 76 6.74 2.44 3.39
N GLU A 77 8.03 2.49 3.10
CA GLU A 77 9.08 1.89 3.93
C GLU A 77 9.09 2.47 5.33
N SER A 78 8.96 3.79 5.46
CA SER A 78 8.88 4.48 6.75
C SER A 78 7.65 4.04 7.55
N MET A 79 6.49 3.86 6.91
CA MET A 79 5.30 3.33 7.59
C MET A 79 5.49 1.89 8.07
N MET A 80 6.13 1.03 7.25
CA MET A 80 6.43 -0.36 7.65
C MET A 80 7.44 -0.41 8.80
N ALA A 81 8.47 0.44 8.77
CA ALA A 81 9.45 0.55 9.85
C ALA A 81 8.80 1.03 11.15
N ASN A 82 7.96 2.06 11.10
CA ASN A 82 7.22 2.53 12.27
C ASN A 82 6.33 1.43 12.85
N PHE A 83 5.59 0.68 12.02
CA PHE A 83 4.77 -0.43 12.50
C PHE A 83 5.60 -1.57 13.12
N PHE A 84 6.85 -1.78 12.69
CA PHE A 84 7.72 -2.80 13.25
C PHE A 84 8.29 -2.43 14.63
N TRP A 85 8.62 -1.15 14.84
CA TRP A 85 9.31 -0.65 16.04
C TRP A 85 8.39 -0.06 17.13
N ILE A 86 7.11 0.23 16.82
CA ILE A 86 6.03 0.39 17.83
C ILE A 86 5.87 -0.92 18.61
#